data_AF-A0A7W0GUP7-F1
#
_entry.id   AF-A0A7W0GUP7-F1
#
_cell.length_a   1.000
_cell.length_b   1.000
_cell.length_c   1.000
_cell.angle_alpha   90.00
_cell.angle_beta   90.00
_cell.angle_gamma   90.00
#
_symmetry.space_group_name_H-M   'P 1'
#
loop_
_entity.id
_entity.type
_entity.pdbx_description
1 polymer ?
#
loop_
_entity_poly.entity_id
_entity_poly.type
_entity_poly.pdbx_seq_one_letter_code
_entity_poly.pdbx_strand_id
1 'polypeptide(L)'
;ECETALALCRPWRPDIAHLADLVPGDLDEVARRLPPELVPRVRHVVTETVRTREAAAALAQGNLVRLGGLLVEGHESLRVDYQSTVPEADFIVASAVERGAYGARLTGAGWGGAVVVLAPAERESRILAEVGRDFRDRFGRAAEVWSTRASSGVRRESVPV
;
A
#
# COMPACT_ATOMS: atom_id res chain seq x y z
N GLU A 1 17.58 -0.55 -7.07
CA GLU A 1 17.26 0.88 -6.91
C GLU A 1 17.41 1.35 -5.47
N CYS A 2 16.64 0.80 -4.51
CA CYS A 2 16.69 1.25 -3.11
C CYS A 2 18.08 1.12 -2.44
N GLU A 3 18.80 0.04 -2.68
CA GLU A 3 20.17 -0.12 -2.14
C GLU A 3 21.15 0.90 -2.73
N THR A 4 21.06 1.16 -4.04
CA THR A 4 21.83 2.19 -4.73
C THR A 4 21.53 3.57 -4.16
N ALA A 5 20.25 3.92 -4.01
CA ALA A 5 19.82 5.18 -3.43
C ALA A 5 20.33 5.34 -1.98
N LEU A 6 20.26 4.29 -1.16
CA LEU A 6 20.79 4.29 0.20
C LEU A 6 22.30 4.56 0.21
N ALA A 7 23.06 3.90 -0.67
CA ALA A 7 24.50 4.12 -0.78
C ALA A 7 24.85 5.57 -1.19
N LEU A 8 24.01 6.21 -2.02
CA LEU A 8 24.16 7.61 -2.41
C LEU A 8 23.71 8.62 -1.33
N CYS A 9 22.82 8.22 -0.42
CA CYS A 9 22.41 9.04 0.71
C CYS A 9 23.46 9.06 1.83
N ARG A 10 24.13 7.93 2.09
CA ARG A 10 25.07 7.77 3.22
C ARG A 10 26.19 8.81 3.33
N PRO A 11 26.82 9.32 2.25
CA PRO A 11 27.86 10.34 2.36
C PRO A 11 27.42 11.64 3.03
N TRP A 12 26.13 12.00 2.96
CA TRP A 12 25.59 13.23 3.54
C TRP A 12 24.53 12.99 4.64
N ARG A 13 24.04 11.74 4.76
CA ARG A 13 23.28 11.23 5.91
C ARG A 13 23.96 9.98 6.46
N PRO A 14 25.11 10.12 7.15
CA PRO A 14 25.86 8.97 7.67
C PRO A 14 25.13 8.26 8.82
N ASP A 15 24.10 8.89 9.39
CA ASP A 15 23.29 8.41 10.51
C ASP A 15 22.22 7.39 10.12
N ILE A 16 21.87 7.26 8.83
CA ILE A 16 20.80 6.36 8.40
C ILE A 16 21.30 4.92 8.18
N ALA A 17 20.53 3.96 8.69
CA ALA A 17 20.73 2.55 8.40
C ALA A 17 19.96 2.15 7.12
N HIS A 18 18.76 2.69 6.96
CA HIS A 18 17.81 2.41 5.89
C HIS A 18 17.22 3.70 5.30
N LEU A 19 16.66 3.63 4.09
CA LEU A 19 15.95 4.77 3.49
C LEU A 19 14.74 5.24 4.33
N ALA A 20 14.16 4.35 5.13
CA ALA A 20 13.05 4.67 6.04
C ALA A 20 13.46 5.57 7.22
N ASP A 21 14.77 5.78 7.44
CA ASP A 21 15.29 6.71 8.46
C ASP A 21 15.37 8.16 7.94
N LEU A 22 15.18 8.37 6.64
CA LEU A 22 15.02 9.70 6.05
C LEU A 22 13.63 10.26 6.42
N VAL A 23 13.55 11.59 6.55
CA VAL A 23 12.33 12.34 6.84
C VAL A 23 11.93 13.19 5.64
N PRO A 24 10.67 13.67 5.55
CA PRO A 24 10.23 14.51 4.43
C PRO A 24 11.11 15.73 4.15
N GLY A 25 11.72 16.31 5.19
CA GLY A 25 12.66 17.44 5.05
C GLY A 25 13.94 17.12 4.27
N ASP A 26 14.29 15.84 4.09
CA ASP A 26 15.46 15.43 3.32
C ASP A 26 15.21 15.38 1.81
N LEU A 27 13.94 15.43 1.36
CA LEU A 27 13.58 15.17 -0.03
C LEU A 27 14.17 16.20 -1.01
N ASP A 28 14.43 17.43 -0.56
CA ASP A 28 15.10 18.45 -1.36
C ASP A 28 16.57 18.09 -1.63
N GLU A 29 17.28 17.56 -0.62
CA GLU A 29 18.65 17.08 -0.80
C GLU A 29 18.68 15.80 -1.64
N VAL A 30 17.69 14.92 -1.48
CA VAL A 30 17.51 13.75 -2.35
C VAL A 30 17.36 14.19 -3.80
N ALA A 31 16.49 15.16 -4.09
CA ALA A 31 16.28 15.68 -5.44
C ALA A 31 17.52 16.37 -6.03
N ARG A 32 18.34 17.02 -5.19
CA ARG A 32 19.60 17.65 -5.62
C ARG A 32 20.72 16.66 -5.91
N ARG A 33 20.78 15.53 -5.18
CA ARG A 33 21.97 14.66 -5.12
C ARG A 33 21.81 13.33 -5.82
N LEU A 34 20.59 12.80 -5.94
CA LEU A 34 20.36 11.50 -6.56
C LEU A 34 20.06 11.64 -8.06
N PRO A 35 20.37 10.60 -8.85
CA PRO A 35 19.85 10.47 -10.20
C PRO A 35 18.32 10.65 -10.24
N PRO A 36 17.77 11.40 -11.21
CA PRO A 36 16.33 11.72 -11.28
C PRO A 36 15.40 10.50 -11.20
N GLU A 37 15.83 9.36 -11.72
CA GLU A 37 15.11 8.09 -11.70
C GLU A 37 14.98 7.46 -10.30
N LEU A 38 15.93 7.75 -9.39
CA LEU A 38 15.91 7.22 -8.01
C LEU A 38 15.12 8.12 -7.05
N VAL A 39 14.99 9.41 -7.36
CA VAL A 39 14.24 10.37 -6.55
C VAL A 39 12.80 9.91 -6.23
N PRO A 40 11.98 9.47 -7.21
CA PRO A 40 10.63 9.00 -6.89
C PRO A 40 10.64 7.74 -6.00
N ARG A 41 11.60 6.83 -6.16
CA ARG A 41 11.72 5.64 -5.29
C ARG A 41 11.97 6.01 -3.84
N VAL A 42 12.89 6.95 -3.60
CA VAL A 42 13.17 7.45 -2.24
C VAL A 42 11.99 8.21 -1.68
N ARG A 43 11.33 9.06 -2.49
CA ARG A 43 10.11 9.77 -2.09
C ARG A 43 9.01 8.81 -1.65
N HIS A 44 8.80 7.73 -2.39
CA HIS A 44 7.85 6.69 -1.99
C HIS A 44 8.22 6.14 -0.61
N VAL A 45 9.45 5.66 -0.40
CA VAL A 45 9.86 5.06 0.88
C VAL A 45 9.68 6.03 2.05
N VAL A 46 10.13 7.28 1.91
CA VAL A 46 10.03 8.31 2.96
C VAL A 46 8.58 8.61 3.30
N THR A 47 7.76 8.89 2.28
CA THR A 47 6.36 9.27 2.50
C THR A 47 5.52 8.08 2.93
N GLU A 48 5.83 6.85 2.49
CA GLU A 48 5.16 5.63 2.92
C GLU A 48 5.46 5.30 4.39
N THR A 49 6.69 5.57 4.84
CA THR A 49 7.06 5.41 6.25
C THR A 49 6.23 6.35 7.13
N VAL A 50 6.00 7.60 6.70
CA VAL A 50 5.11 8.55 7.39
C VAL A 50 3.65 8.07 7.36
N ARG A 51 3.12 7.73 6.18
CA ARG A 51 1.75 7.22 6.01
C ARG A 51 1.48 5.97 6.86
N THR A 52 2.47 5.09 7.00
CA THR A 52 2.34 3.88 7.83
C THR A 52 2.14 4.23 9.30
N ARG A 53 2.88 5.22 9.83
CA ARG A 53 2.70 5.70 11.22
C ARG A 53 1.34 6.37 11.40
N GLU A 54 0.91 7.18 10.43
CA GLU A 54 -0.42 7.80 10.44
C GLU A 54 -1.54 6.76 10.36
N ALA A 55 -1.37 5.71 9.55
CA ALA A 55 -2.34 4.63 9.42
C ALA A 55 -2.49 3.86 10.73
N ALA A 56 -1.38 3.59 11.42
CA ALA A 56 -1.41 2.98 12.75
C ALA A 56 -2.15 3.86 13.77
N ALA A 57 -1.91 5.17 13.76
CA ALA A 57 -2.62 6.12 14.63
C ALA A 57 -4.12 6.19 14.32
N ALA A 58 -4.49 6.27 13.03
CA ALA A 58 -5.88 6.29 12.59
C ALA A 58 -6.62 4.99 12.99
N LEU A 59 -5.95 3.84 12.82
CA LEU A 59 -6.49 2.54 13.24
C LEU A 59 -6.71 2.49 14.76
N ALA A 60 -5.74 2.94 15.56
CA ALA A 60 -5.84 2.97 17.02
C ALA A 60 -6.99 3.86 17.52
N GLN A 61 -7.35 4.91 16.77
CA GLN A 61 -8.45 5.81 17.06
C GLN A 61 -9.79 5.34 16.49
N GLY A 62 -9.84 4.22 15.76
CA GLY A 62 -11.05 3.76 15.07
C GLY A 62 -11.45 4.64 13.88
N ASN A 63 -10.57 5.52 13.39
CA ASN A 63 -10.85 6.41 12.28
C ASN A 63 -10.65 5.69 10.92
N LEU A 64 -11.61 4.85 10.57
CA LEU A 64 -11.56 4.03 9.35
C LEU A 64 -11.59 4.86 8.06
N VAL A 65 -12.21 6.05 8.08
CA VAL A 65 -12.22 6.97 6.94
C VAL A 65 -10.81 7.49 6.66
N ARG A 66 -10.08 7.96 7.70
CA ARG A 66 -8.68 8.40 7.51
C ARG A 66 -7.78 7.24 7.12
N LEU A 67 -7.95 6.07 7.75
CA LEU A 67 -7.19 4.88 7.38
C LEU A 67 -7.40 4.52 5.90
N GLY A 68 -8.65 4.52 5.43
CA GLY A 68 -8.98 4.27 4.03
C GLY A 68 -8.34 5.27 3.07
N GLY A 69 -8.40 6.56 3.37
CA GLY A 69 -7.71 7.60 2.60
C GLY A 69 -6.20 7.35 2.48
N LEU A 70 -5.55 6.98 3.59
CA LEU A 70 -4.13 6.63 3.62
C LEU A 70 -3.79 5.39 2.78
N LEU A 71 -4.68 4.41 2.67
CA LEU A 71 -4.49 3.26 1.77
C LEU A 71 -4.46 3.74 0.31
N VAL A 72 -5.40 4.59 -0.09
CA VAL A 72 -5.49 5.12 -1.46
C VAL A 72 -4.28 6.01 -1.78
N GLU A 73 -3.88 6.89 -0.86
CA GLU A 73 -2.65 7.71 -0.99
C GLU A 73 -1.39 6.82 -1.15
N GLY A 74 -1.30 5.74 -0.37
CA GLY A 74 -0.21 4.76 -0.48
C GLY A 74 -0.22 4.00 -1.81
N HIS A 75 -1.39 3.62 -2.32
CA HIS A 75 -1.52 2.99 -3.63
C HIS A 75 -1.11 3.93 -4.76
N GLU A 76 -1.50 5.21 -4.69
CA GLU A 76 -1.10 6.21 -5.68
C GLU A 76 0.42 6.42 -5.67
N SER A 77 1.04 6.44 -4.50
CA SER A 77 2.51 6.48 -4.40
C SER A 77 3.16 5.21 -4.96
N LEU A 78 2.58 4.02 -4.75
CA LEU A 78 3.06 2.79 -5.41
C LEU A 78 2.95 2.88 -6.94
N ARG A 79 1.90 3.51 -7.47
CA ARG A 79 1.64 3.64 -8.90
C ARG A 79 2.56 4.67 -9.56
N VAL A 80 2.69 5.85 -8.97
CA VAL A 80 3.40 6.99 -9.56
C VAL A 80 4.88 6.99 -9.18
N ASP A 81 5.18 6.93 -7.88
CA ASP A 81 6.55 7.08 -7.39
C ASP A 81 7.31 5.75 -7.43
N TYR A 82 6.69 4.65 -7.00
CA TYR A 82 7.36 3.34 -6.96
C TYR A 82 7.20 2.51 -8.24
N GLN A 83 6.19 2.82 -9.05
CA GLN A 83 5.88 2.17 -10.33
C GLN A 83 5.78 0.63 -10.23
N SER A 84 5.19 0.15 -9.14
CA SER A 84 5.04 -1.30 -8.86
C SER A 84 3.60 -1.80 -8.92
N THR A 85 2.67 -1.02 -9.45
CA THR A 85 1.28 -1.47 -9.65
C THR A 85 1.07 -2.07 -11.05
N VAL A 86 -0.14 -2.58 -11.29
CA VAL A 86 -0.60 -3.10 -12.59
C VAL A 86 -2.01 -2.61 -12.85
N PRO A 87 -2.46 -2.52 -14.11
CA PRO A 87 -3.79 -2.03 -14.46
C PRO A 87 -4.93 -2.75 -13.71
N GLU A 88 -4.77 -4.04 -13.44
CA GLU A 88 -5.70 -4.83 -12.65
C GLU A 88 -5.85 -4.34 -11.21
N ALA A 89 -4.74 -4.05 -10.54
CA ALA A 89 -4.75 -3.57 -9.16
C ALA A 89 -5.32 -2.15 -9.09
N ASP A 90 -4.89 -1.28 -10.01
CA ASP A 90 -5.37 0.10 -10.11
C ASP A 90 -6.90 0.13 -10.32
N PHE A 91 -7.41 -0.77 -11.18
CA PHE A 91 -8.84 -0.92 -11.42
C PHE A 91 -9.61 -1.39 -10.18
N ILE A 92 -9.11 -2.41 -9.47
CA ILE A 92 -9.77 -2.92 -8.25
C ILE A 92 -9.84 -1.81 -7.19
N VAL A 93 -8.75 -1.04 -7.02
CA VAL A 93 -8.72 0.07 -6.06
C VAL A 93 -9.76 1.13 -6.41
N ALA A 94 -9.81 1.57 -7.66
CA ALA A 94 -10.78 2.57 -8.11
C ALA A 94 -12.23 2.07 -7.95
N SER A 95 -12.53 0.87 -8.47
CA SER A 95 -13.87 0.27 -8.39
C SER A 95 -14.34 0.10 -6.94
N ALA A 96 -13.46 -0.34 -6.03
CA ALA A 96 -13.80 -0.48 -4.62
C ALA A 96 -14.18 0.86 -3.96
N VAL A 97 -13.42 1.93 -4.24
CA VAL A 97 -13.68 3.27 -3.70
C VAL A 97 -14.99 3.84 -4.25
N GLU A 98 -15.24 3.71 -5.56
CA GLU A 98 -16.50 4.13 -6.19
C GLU A 98 -17.73 3.45 -5.58
N ARG A 99 -17.57 2.21 -5.11
CA ARG A 99 -18.63 1.41 -4.48
C ARG A 99 -18.80 1.67 -2.99
N GLY A 100 -18.02 2.60 -2.43
CA GLY A 100 -18.14 3.06 -1.05
C GLY A 100 -17.27 2.30 -0.05
N ALA A 101 -16.17 1.69 -0.50
CA ALA A 101 -15.09 1.32 0.42
C ALA A 101 -14.50 2.59 1.05
N TYR A 102 -14.01 2.49 2.29
CA TYR A 102 -13.23 3.56 2.91
C TYR A 102 -11.93 3.82 2.14
N GLY A 103 -11.33 2.74 1.61
CA GLY A 103 -10.15 2.80 0.77
C GLY A 103 -9.66 1.42 0.37
N ALA A 104 -8.73 1.37 -0.59
CA ALA A 104 -8.13 0.12 -1.05
C ALA A 104 -6.69 0.36 -1.49
N ARG A 105 -5.87 -0.68 -1.48
CA ARG A 105 -4.51 -0.64 -2.03
C ARG A 105 -3.97 -1.99 -2.45
N LEU A 106 -3.06 -1.97 -3.40
CA LEU A 106 -2.15 -3.09 -3.65
C LEU A 106 -1.39 -3.48 -2.37
N THR A 107 -1.29 -4.78 -2.12
CA THR A 107 -0.55 -5.37 -1.00
C THR A 107 0.37 -6.50 -1.48
N GLY A 108 1.49 -6.70 -0.78
CA GLY A 108 2.57 -7.60 -1.18
C GLY A 108 3.67 -6.88 -1.95
N ALA A 109 4.41 -7.63 -2.77
CA ALA A 109 5.60 -7.13 -3.46
C ALA A 109 5.29 -6.11 -4.58
N GLY A 110 4.09 -6.17 -5.16
CA GLY A 110 3.71 -5.42 -6.36
C GLY A 110 3.70 -6.29 -7.63
N TRP A 111 3.52 -5.64 -8.78
CA TRP A 111 3.46 -6.23 -10.13
C TRP A 111 2.39 -7.31 -10.30
N GLY A 112 1.29 -7.19 -9.56
CA GLY A 112 0.20 -8.15 -9.50
C GLY A 112 -0.08 -8.59 -8.06
N GLY A 113 -0.77 -9.72 -7.90
CA GLY A 113 -1.12 -10.26 -6.59
C GLY A 113 -2.48 -9.78 -6.10
N ALA A 114 -2.52 -9.23 -4.89
CA ALA A 114 -3.77 -8.95 -4.17
C ALA A 114 -3.95 -7.46 -3.85
N VAL A 115 -5.20 -7.04 -3.76
CA VAL A 115 -5.60 -5.72 -3.27
C VAL A 115 -6.33 -5.91 -1.94
N VAL A 116 -5.94 -5.16 -0.92
CA VAL A 116 -6.71 -5.07 0.33
C VAL A 116 -7.74 -3.96 0.19
N VAL A 117 -8.98 -4.25 0.56
CA VAL A 117 -10.10 -3.31 0.53
C VAL A 117 -10.63 -3.14 1.96
N LEU A 118 -10.67 -1.90 2.43
CA LEU A 118 -11.26 -1.54 3.71
C LEU A 118 -12.68 -1.01 3.46
N ALA A 119 -13.69 -1.75 3.91
CA ALA A 119 -15.09 -1.45 3.63
C ALA A 119 -15.95 -1.37 4.92
N PRO A 120 -17.08 -0.65 4.89
CA PRO A 120 -18.11 -0.78 5.93
C PRO A 120 -18.65 -2.20 5.98
N ALA A 121 -18.80 -2.77 7.18
CA ALA A 121 -19.19 -4.17 7.38
C ALA A 121 -20.54 -4.50 6.72
N GLU A 122 -21.49 -3.57 6.79
CA GLU A 122 -22.82 -3.70 6.20
C GLU A 122 -22.83 -3.61 4.66
N ARG A 123 -21.72 -3.19 4.04
CA ARG A 123 -21.57 -3.07 2.58
C ARG A 123 -20.54 -4.04 1.99
N GLU A 124 -19.80 -4.75 2.81
CA GLU A 124 -18.68 -5.61 2.43
C GLU A 124 -19.04 -6.60 1.31
N SER A 125 -20.08 -7.43 1.52
CA SER A 125 -20.48 -8.46 0.54
C SER A 125 -20.91 -7.85 -0.81
N ARG A 126 -21.58 -6.70 -0.77
CA ARG A 126 -22.00 -5.97 -1.97
C ARG A 126 -20.78 -5.46 -2.73
N ILE A 127 -19.85 -4.79 -2.05
CA ILE A 127 -18.63 -4.24 -2.65
C ILE A 127 -17.81 -5.37 -3.29
N LEU A 128 -17.57 -6.48 -2.59
CA LEU A 128 -16.80 -7.61 -3.13
C LEU A 128 -17.44 -8.21 -4.39
N ALA A 129 -18.75 -8.46 -4.37
CA ALA A 129 -19.46 -9.03 -5.51
C ALA A 129 -19.45 -8.11 -6.73
N GLU A 130 -19.63 -6.81 -6.49
CA GLU A 130 -19.65 -5.81 -7.55
C GLU A 130 -18.24 -5.55 -8.14
N VAL A 131 -17.20 -5.42 -7.31
CA VAL A 131 -15.80 -5.30 -7.77
C VAL A 131 -15.39 -6.53 -8.57
N GLY A 132 -15.74 -7.74 -8.11
CA GLY A 132 -15.45 -8.99 -8.84
C GLY A 132 -16.15 -9.08 -10.20
N ARG A 133 -17.37 -8.53 -10.31
CA ARG A 133 -18.09 -8.42 -11.59
C ARG A 133 -17.40 -7.42 -12.52
N ASP A 134 -17.16 -6.20 -12.04
CA ASP A 134 -16.49 -5.14 -12.79
C ASP A 134 -15.14 -5.61 -13.34
N PHE A 135 -14.37 -6.31 -12.52
CA PHE A 135 -13.07 -6.85 -12.91
C PHE A 135 -13.20 -7.85 -14.06
N ARG A 136 -14.17 -8.76 -13.96
CA ARG A 136 -14.44 -9.75 -15.01
C ARG A 136 -14.87 -9.08 -16.31
N ASP A 137 -15.76 -8.11 -16.22
CA ASP A 137 -16.25 -7.37 -17.39
C ASP A 137 -15.12 -6.59 -18.07
N ARG A 138 -14.17 -6.04 -17.28
CA ARG A 138 -13.02 -5.28 -17.80
C ARG A 138 -11.91 -6.15 -18.39
N PHE A 139 -11.56 -7.26 -17.73
CA PHE A 139 -10.36 -8.05 -18.04
C PHE A 139 -10.65 -9.44 -18.61
N GLY A 140 -11.91 -9.84 -18.76
CA GLY A 140 -12.32 -11.12 -19.34
C GLY A 140 -11.98 -12.35 -18.49
N ARG A 141 -11.58 -12.15 -17.23
CA ARG A 141 -11.20 -13.21 -16.27
C ARG A 141 -11.69 -12.87 -14.87
N ALA A 142 -11.98 -13.89 -14.06
CA ALA A 142 -12.42 -13.67 -12.68
C ALA A 142 -11.22 -13.32 -11.77
N ALA A 143 -11.44 -12.40 -10.83
CA ALA A 143 -10.61 -12.26 -9.64
C ALA A 143 -11.18 -13.13 -8.51
N GLU A 144 -10.31 -13.68 -7.67
CA GLU A 144 -10.72 -14.28 -6.42
C GLU A 144 -11.04 -13.17 -5.41
N VAL A 145 -12.20 -13.28 -4.76
CA VAL A 145 -12.69 -12.27 -3.81
C VAL A 145 -13.15 -12.96 -2.53
N TRP A 146 -12.67 -12.48 -1.39
CA TRP A 146 -13.06 -13.01 -0.08
C TRP A 146 -12.91 -11.96 1.01
N SER A 147 -13.65 -12.19 2.09
CA SER A 147 -13.57 -11.44 3.34
C SER A 147 -12.60 -12.10 4.28
N THR A 148 -11.89 -11.29 5.08
CA THR A 148 -11.00 -11.82 6.12
C THR A 148 -11.06 -10.98 7.38
N ARG A 149 -10.67 -11.57 8.51
CA ARG A 149 -10.51 -10.92 9.81
C ARG A 149 -9.11 -11.16 10.31
N ALA A 150 -8.59 -10.23 11.10
CA ALA A 150 -7.33 -10.43 11.80
C ALA A 150 -7.41 -11.72 12.65
N SER A 151 -6.37 -12.56 12.56
CA SER A 151 -6.29 -13.85 13.24
C SER A 151 -4.95 -13.99 13.97
N SER A 152 -4.87 -15.00 14.85
CA SER A 152 -3.63 -15.33 15.55
C SER A 152 -2.56 -15.84 14.58
N GLY A 153 -1.29 -15.63 14.95
CA GLY A 153 -0.16 -16.21 14.25
C GLY A 153 0.02 -17.73 14.49
N VAL A 154 1.18 -18.23 14.09
CA VAL A 154 1.57 -19.63 14.27
C VAL A 154 1.54 -20.01 15.76
N ARG A 155 0.93 -21.17 16.06
CA ARG A 155 0.87 -21.75 17.40
C ARG A 155 1.16 -23.25 17.34
N ARG A 156 1.58 -23.82 18.46
CA ARG A 156 1.63 -25.28 18.64
C ARG A 156 0.27 -25.76 19.13
N GLU A 157 -0.26 -26.81 18.53
CA GLU A 157 -1.46 -27.50 19.00
C GLU A 157 -1.13 -28.96 19.30
N SER A 158 -1.61 -29.44 20.44
CA SER A 158 -1.55 -30.86 20.77
C SER A 158 -2.70 -31.57 20.05
N VAL A 159 -2.38 -32.41 19.09
CA VAL A 159 -3.38 -33.27 18.41
C VAL A 159 -3.52 -34.56 19.24
N PRO A 160 -4.72 -34.89 19.75
CA PRO A 160 -4.93 -36.18 20.41
C PRO A 160 -4.70 -37.31 19.39
N VAL A 161 -3.92 -38.31 19.80
CA VAL A 161 -3.69 -39.57 19.04
C VAL A 161 -4.85 -40.52 19.30
#